data_AF-A0A845QNF6-F1
#
_entry.id   AF-A0A845QNF6-F1
#
_cell.length_a   1.000
_cell.length_b   1.000
_cell.length_c   1.000
_cell.angle_alpha   90.00
_cell.angle_beta   90.00
_cell.angle_gamma   90.00
#
_symmetry.space_group_name_H-M   'P 1'
#
loop_
_entity.id
_entity.type
_entity.pdbx_description
1 polymer ?
#
loop_
_entity_poly.entity_id
_entity_poly.type
_entity_poly.pdbx_seq_one_letter_code
_entity_poly.pdbx_strand_id
1 'polypeptide(L)' 'MKIIDRLLANEEIQELRKQLYDMTGRHLGFNHDCYSGFEEYKEHLRACVEAGKIISRPKDEIIEKRFDSLWER' A
#
# COMPACT_ATOMS: atom_id res chain seq x y z
N MET A 1 13.09 14.48 -9.40
CA MET A 1 11.91 13.63 -9.63
C MET A 1 11.10 13.59 -8.36
N LYS A 2 9.79 13.77 -8.47
CA LYS A 2 8.87 13.58 -7.34
C LYS A 2 8.77 12.08 -7.03
N ILE A 3 8.43 11.74 -5.79
CA ILE A 3 8.25 10.35 -5.37
C ILE A 3 7.20 9.62 -6.24
N ILE A 4 6.16 10.34 -6.65
CA ILE A 4 5.13 9.87 -7.56
C ILE A 4 5.71 9.44 -8.92
N ASP A 5 6.62 10.23 -9.49
CA ASP A 5 7.24 9.91 -10.78
C ASP A 5 8.03 8.59 -10.71
N ARG A 6 8.74 8.36 -9.59
CA ARG A 6 9.48 7.12 -9.36
C ARG A 6 8.54 5.92 -9.13
N LEU A 7 7.40 6.14 -8.49
CA LEU A 7 6.39 5.10 -8.27
C LEU A 7 5.74 4.68 -9.61
N LEU A 8 5.41 5.66 -10.46
CA LEU A 8 4.82 5.43 -11.78
C LEU A 8 5.81 4.78 -12.75
N ALA A 9 7.10 5.12 -12.65
CA ALA A 9 8.16 4.51 -13.47
C ALA A 9 8.56 3.09 -13.03
N ASN A 10 8.09 2.62 -11.86
CA ASN A 10 8.43 1.29 -11.37
C ASN A 10 7.46 0.24 -11.94
N GLU A 11 7.90 -0.45 -12.99
CA GLU A 11 7.09 -1.44 -13.73
C GLU A 11 6.59 -2.58 -12.83
N GLU A 12 7.43 -3.07 -11.91
CA GLU A 12 7.05 -4.13 -10.97
C GLU A 12 5.88 -3.71 -10.07
N ILE A 13 5.91 -2.48 -9.56
CA ILE A 13 4.80 -1.93 -8.75
C ILE A 13 3.52 -1.84 -9.59
N GLN A 14 3.61 -1.39 -10.84
CA GLN A 14 2.42 -1.28 -11.70
C GLN A 14 1.81 -2.65 -11.98
N GLU A 15 2.66 -3.65 -12.26
CA GLU A 15 2.21 -5.01 -12.54
C GLU A 15 1.55 -5.65 -11.31
N LEU A 16 2.17 -5.55 -10.12
CA LEU A 16 1.59 -6.07 -8.89
C LEU A 16 0.27 -5.39 -8.52
N ARG A 17 0.16 -4.07 -8.72
CA ARG A 17 -1.10 -3.33 -8.48
C ARG A 17 -2.20 -3.76 -9.43
N LYS A 18 -1.87 -4.06 -10.69
CA LYS A 18 -2.81 -4.58 -11.67
C LYS A 18 -3.28 -5.98 -11.28
N GLN A 19 -2.37 -6.90 -10.99
CA GLN A 19 -2.71 -8.26 -10.56
C GLN A 19 -3.61 -8.25 -9.31
N LEU A 20 -3.26 -7.45 -8.31
CA LEU A 20 -4.07 -7.32 -7.10
C LEU A 20 -5.48 -6.78 -7.40
N TYR A 21 -5.59 -5.79 -8.29
CA TYR A 21 -6.88 -5.25 -8.70
C TYR A 21 -7.72 -6.26 -9.46
N ASP A 22 -7.13 -6.99 -10.40
CA ASP A 22 -7.83 -8.01 -11.20
C ASP A 22 -8.41 -9.12 -10.31
N MET A 23 -7.75 -9.45 -9.19
CA MET A 23 -8.22 -10.45 -8.23
C MET A 23 -9.24 -9.91 -7.22
N THR A 24 -9.07 -8.67 -6.74
CA THR A 24 -9.80 -8.15 -5.56
C THR A 24 -10.78 -7.03 -5.88
N GLY A 25 -10.69 -6.42 -7.06
CA GLY A 25 -11.37 -5.18 -7.43
C GLY A 25 -10.89 -3.96 -6.64
N ARG A 26 -9.77 -4.05 -5.91
CA ARG A 26 -9.26 -3.00 -5.02
C ARG A 26 -7.80 -2.67 -5.30
N HIS A 27 -7.45 -1.42 -5.08
CA HIS A 27 -6.07 -0.96 -5.14
C HIS A 27 -5.48 -0.78 -3.74
N LEU A 28 -4.24 -1.21 -3.58
CA LEU A 28 -3.43 -0.86 -2.41
C LEU A 28 -2.62 0.41 -2.74
N GLY A 29 -2.85 1.50 -2.02
CA GLY A 29 -2.13 2.76 -2.19
C GLY A 29 -0.77 2.78 -1.48
N PHE A 30 0.13 3.65 -1.96
CA PHE A 30 1.37 3.97 -1.26
C PHE A 30 1.14 5.15 -0.31
N ASN A 31 1.46 4.98 0.97
CA ASN A 31 1.41 6.03 1.99
C ASN A 31 2.74 6.08 2.76
N HIS A 32 3.38 7.25 2.84
CA HIS A 32 4.63 7.44 3.56
C HIS A 32 4.57 7.15 5.06
N ASP A 33 3.41 7.34 5.68
CA ASP A 33 3.23 6.95 7.08
C ASP A 33 3.22 5.42 7.21
N CYS A 34 2.71 4.70 6.19
CA CYS A 34 2.58 3.24 6.18
C CYS A 34 3.80 2.51 5.64
N TYR A 35 4.72 3.17 4.93
CA TYR A 35 5.87 2.55 4.29
C TYR A 35 7.12 3.42 4.40
N SER A 36 8.23 2.83 4.83
CA SER A 36 9.54 3.49 4.87
C SER A 36 10.16 3.67 3.47
N GLY A 37 9.63 2.98 2.45
CA GLY A 37 10.09 3.09 1.07
C GLY A 37 9.36 2.14 0.11
N PHE A 38 9.79 2.15 -1.15
CA PHE A 38 9.15 1.34 -2.19
C PHE A 38 9.39 -0.15 -2.06
N GLU A 39 10.52 -0.60 -1.51
CA GLU A 39 10.76 -2.03 -1.30
C GLU A 39 9.73 -2.63 -0.36
N GLU A 40 9.47 -1.99 0.78
CA GLU A 40 8.47 -2.44 1.74
C GLU A 40 7.04 -2.40 1.16
N TYR A 41 6.75 -1.43 0.28
CA TYR A 41 5.49 -1.39 -0.44
C TYR A 41 5.36 -2.52 -1.46
N LYS A 42 6.43 -2.83 -2.19
CA LYS A 42 6.48 -3.96 -3.13
C LYS A 42 6.31 -5.30 -2.41
N GLU A 43 7.01 -5.51 -1.31
CA GLU A 43 6.84 -6.72 -0.49
C GLU A 43 5.40 -6.88 -0.02
N HIS A 44 4.76 -5.79 0.41
CA HIS A 44 3.37 -5.84 0.81
C HIS A 44 2.43 -6.15 -0.37
N LEU A 45 2.66 -5.54 -1.54
CA LEU A 45 1.92 -5.85 -2.75
C LEU A 45 2.05 -7.33 -3.14
N ARG A 46 3.26 -7.90 -3.12
CA ARG A 46 3.51 -9.33 -3.39
C ARG A 46 2.73 -10.21 -2.43
N ALA A 47 2.78 -9.93 -1.13
CA ALA A 47 2.03 -10.67 -0.13
C ALA A 47 0.50 -10.60 -0.35
N CYS A 48 -0.01 -9.42 -0.73
CA CYS A 48 -1.43 -9.26 -1.05
C CYS A 48 -1.84 -10.03 -2.32
N VAL A 49 -0.98 -10.04 -3.34
CA VAL A 49 -1.19 -10.79 -4.58
C VAL A 49 -1.20 -12.29 -4.27
N GLU A 50 -0.21 -12.78 -3.53
CA GLU A 50 -0.11 -14.20 -3.13
C GLU A 50 -1.32 -14.65 -2.29
N ALA A 51 -1.81 -13.79 -1.41
CA ALA A 51 -3.00 -14.08 -0.60
C ALA A 51 -4.33 -13.86 -1.34
N GLY A 52 -4.32 -13.27 -2.53
CA GLY A 52 -5.53 -12.90 -3.28
C GLY A 52 -6.42 -11.88 -2.54
N LYS A 53 -5.88 -11.11 -1.60
CA LYS A 53 -6.60 -10.09 -0.81
C LYS A 53 -5.65 -9.04 -0.25
N ILE A 54 -6.17 -7.86 0.06
CA ILE A 54 -5.40 -6.86 0.80
C ILE A 54 -5.24 -7.33 2.25
N ILE A 55 -4.00 -7.47 2.68
CA ILE A 55 -3.65 -7.84 4.06
C ILE A 55 -3.46 -6.55 4.87
N SER A 56 -4.00 -6.49 6.08
CA SER A 56 -3.69 -5.42 7.03
C SER A 56 -2.46 -5.79 7.83
N ARG A 57 -1.53 -4.84 8.02
CA ARG A 57 -0.35 -5.03 8.87
C ARG A 57 -0.56 -4.30 10.20
N PRO A 58 0.10 -4.72 11.29
CA PRO A 58 -0.04 -4.07 12.60
C PRO A 58 0.21 -2.55 12.57
N LYS A 59 1.14 -2.08 11.73
CA LYS A 59 1.41 -0.64 11.58
C LYS A 59 0.31 0.14 10.85
N ASP A 60 -0.47 -0.53 10.00
CA ASP A 60 -1.58 0.11 9.29
C ASP A 60 -2.69 0.47 10.32
N GLU A 61 -2.92 -0.40 11.32
CA GLU A 61 -3.85 -0.13 12.43
C GLU A 61 -3.39 1.03 13.33
N ILE A 62 -2.09 1.14 13.58
CA ILE A 62 -1.53 2.25 14.40
C ILE A 62 -1.77 3.59 13.70
N ILE A 63 -1.60 3.63 12.38
CA ILE A 63 -1.80 4.85 11.59
C ILE A 63 -3.27 5.21 11.48
N GLU A 64 -4.15 4.22 11.31
CA GLU A 64 -5.60 4.42 11.34
C GLU A 64 -6.02 5.05 12.68
N LYS A 65 -5.58 4.46 13.80
CA LYS A 65 -5.87 4.96 15.15
C LYS A 65 -5.23 6.29 15.50
N ARG A 66 -4.17 6.70 14.78
CA ARG A 66 -3.50 8.00 15.01
C ARG A 66 -4.47 9.16 14.79
N PHE A 67 -5.43 9.01 13.88
CA PHE A 67 -6.38 10.07 13.56
C PHE A 67 -7.66 10.01 14.41
N ASP A 68 -7.93 8.93 15.13
CA ASP A 68 -9.13 8.81 15.98
C ASP A 68 -9.21 9.94 17.02
N SER A 69 -8.08 10.25 17.66
CA SER A 69 -7.96 11.36 18.63
C SER A 69 -8.19 12.77 18.07
N LEU A 70 -8.22 12.95 16.74
CA LEU A 70 -8.44 14.24 16.09
C LEU A 70 -9.92 14.52 15.79
N TRP A 71 -10.77 13.50 15.78
CA TRP A 71 -12.19 13.59 15.43
C TRP A 71 -13.14 13.52 16.64
N GLU A 72 -12.63 13.27 17.85
CA GLU A 72 -13.38 13.31 19.12
C GLU A 72 -13.56 14.76 19.67
N ARG A 73 -13.83 15.75 18.80
CA ARG A 73 -14.10 17.14 19.20
C ARG A 73 -15.54 17.56 19.00
#